data_AF-A0A7W7WWU3-F1
#
_entry.id   AF-A0A7W7WWU3-F1
#
_cell.length_a   1.000
_cell.length_b   1.000
_cell.length_c   1.000
_cell.angle_alpha   90.00
_cell.angle_beta   90.00
_cell.angle_gamma   90.00
#
_symmetry.space_group_name_H-M   'P 1'
#
loop_
_entity.id
_entity.type
_entity.pdbx_description
1 polymer ?
#
loop_
_entity_poly.entity_id
_entity_poly.type
_entity_poly.pdbx_seq_one_letter_code
_entity_poly.pdbx_strand_id
1 'polypeptide(L)'
;MTGSAAFTAAGNWDGGFYELALELGPGGDARLGRALTALGKAAAVPNWYGSRDREPHEQVPVGCTLDSLRRYRHLRGIATLPAGTPVVCGLVAIREESGIDWLAFHLPLGALGSADPRVGGFPFEDDGTFTHLAWRQPIDNWLADIGRQVFADVGYSLGLIGLEASGEAYATDVTDGPPGHRGVGYLIPTDDEIRYWPATR
;
A
#
# COMPACT_ATOMS: atom_id res chain seq x y z
N MET A 1 2.63 2.65 -23.06
CA MET A 1 2.49 3.12 -21.66
C MET A 1 3.80 3.79 -21.27
N THR A 2 3.73 4.83 -20.42
CA THR A 2 4.91 5.49 -19.83
C THR A 2 5.72 4.50 -18.99
N GLY A 3 7.02 4.76 -18.82
CA GLY A 3 7.99 3.83 -18.21
C GLY A 3 7.51 3.17 -16.93
N SER A 4 7.08 3.95 -15.93
CA SER A 4 6.65 3.49 -14.60
C SER A 4 5.28 2.79 -14.55
N ALA A 5 4.49 2.85 -15.62
CA ALA A 5 3.15 2.27 -15.70
C ALA A 5 3.08 1.00 -16.57
N ALA A 6 4.20 0.59 -17.18
CA ALA A 6 4.28 -0.62 -17.99
C ALA A 6 4.29 -1.86 -17.09
N PHE A 7 3.39 -2.81 -17.37
CA PHE A 7 3.30 -4.06 -16.60
C PHE A 7 4.47 -4.98 -16.93
N THR A 8 4.84 -5.09 -18.20
CA THR A 8 5.85 -6.08 -18.64
C THR A 8 7.28 -5.57 -18.50
N ALA A 9 7.48 -4.31 -18.09
CA ALA A 9 8.80 -3.80 -17.77
C ALA A 9 9.27 -4.40 -16.43
N ALA A 10 10.16 -5.40 -16.51
CA ALA A 10 10.65 -6.11 -15.32
C ALA A 10 11.18 -5.17 -14.23
N GLY A 11 11.95 -4.15 -14.63
CA GLY A 11 12.50 -3.13 -13.72
C GLY A 11 11.46 -2.35 -12.91
N ASN A 12 10.19 -2.31 -13.34
CA ASN A 12 9.14 -1.69 -12.53
C ASN A 12 8.80 -2.51 -11.29
N TRP A 13 9.04 -3.83 -11.30
CA TRP A 13 8.67 -4.74 -10.22
C TRP A 13 9.86 -5.19 -9.37
N ASP A 14 11.04 -4.60 -9.61
CA ASP A 14 12.26 -4.88 -8.87
C ASP A 14 12.33 -4.10 -7.56
N GLY A 15 13.13 -4.62 -6.63
CA GLY A 15 13.28 -4.07 -5.28
C GLY A 15 12.17 -4.53 -4.34
N GLY A 16 11.84 -3.67 -3.38
CA GLY A 16 10.76 -3.89 -2.43
C GLY A 16 9.47 -3.15 -2.80
N PHE A 17 8.54 -3.13 -1.86
CA PHE A 17 7.21 -2.57 -2.03
C PHE A 17 6.94 -1.46 -1.01
N TYR A 18 6.71 -0.24 -1.50
CA TYR A 18 6.23 0.84 -0.64
C TYR A 18 4.72 0.72 -0.51
N GLU A 19 4.21 0.55 0.70
CA GLU A 19 2.85 0.08 0.92
C GLU A 19 2.08 0.86 1.96
N LEU A 20 0.75 0.83 1.79
CA LEU A 20 -0.23 0.98 2.85
C LEU A 20 -0.65 -0.44 3.27
N ALA A 21 -0.28 -0.84 4.47
CA ALA A 21 -0.64 -2.12 5.08
C ALA A 21 -1.73 -1.90 6.13
N LEU A 22 -2.88 -2.56 6.00
CA LEU A 22 -4.01 -2.43 6.92
C LEU A 22 -4.23 -3.73 7.68
N GLU A 23 -4.04 -3.70 9.00
CA GLU A 23 -4.38 -4.80 9.91
C GLU A 23 -5.90 -4.83 10.10
N LEU A 24 -6.57 -5.78 9.46
CA LEU A 24 -8.02 -5.95 9.56
C LEU A 24 -8.43 -6.74 10.82
N GLY A 25 -7.50 -7.18 11.66
CA GLY A 25 -7.77 -8.02 12.83
C GLY A 25 -8.06 -9.48 12.47
N PRO A 26 -8.82 -10.22 13.30
CA PRO A 26 -9.05 -11.65 13.10
C PRO A 26 -9.67 -11.98 11.73
N GLY A 27 -9.24 -13.10 11.18
CA GLY A 27 -9.55 -13.52 9.82
C GLY A 27 -11.04 -13.57 9.53
N GLY A 28 -11.44 -12.98 8.40
CA GLY A 28 -12.85 -12.88 8.05
C GLY A 28 -13.06 -12.46 6.60
N ASP A 29 -13.40 -13.42 5.74
CA ASP A 29 -13.59 -13.20 4.30
C ASP A 29 -14.60 -12.10 3.98
N ALA A 30 -15.66 -11.96 4.79
CA ALA A 30 -16.64 -10.89 4.62
C ALA A 30 -16.03 -9.51 4.91
N ARG A 31 -15.18 -9.38 5.94
CA ARG A 31 -14.47 -8.13 6.26
C ARG A 31 -13.43 -7.83 5.19
N LEU A 32 -12.62 -8.82 4.83
CA LEU A 32 -11.60 -8.71 3.78
C LEU A 32 -12.22 -8.30 2.43
N GLY A 33 -13.34 -8.90 2.03
CA GLY A 33 -14.06 -8.53 0.81
C GLY A 33 -14.55 -7.08 0.80
N ARG A 34 -15.08 -6.59 1.94
CA ARG A 34 -15.47 -5.18 2.07
C ARG A 34 -14.25 -4.26 2.03
N ALA A 35 -13.17 -4.61 2.73
CA ALA A 35 -11.93 -3.83 2.74
C ALA A 35 -11.29 -3.72 1.34
N LEU A 36 -11.27 -4.82 0.57
CA LEU A 36 -10.83 -4.83 -0.83
C LEU A 36 -11.64 -3.84 -1.69
N THR A 37 -12.96 -3.84 -1.51
CA THR A 37 -13.86 -2.94 -2.26
C THR A 37 -13.63 -1.48 -1.87
N ALA A 38 -13.57 -1.19 -0.56
CA ALA A 38 -13.33 0.15 -0.04
C ALA A 38 -11.96 0.70 -0.50
N LEU A 39 -10.92 -0.13 -0.42
CA LEU A 39 -9.57 0.25 -0.86
C LEU A 39 -9.52 0.48 -2.36
N GLY A 40 -10.08 -0.43 -3.17
CA GLY A 40 -10.12 -0.26 -4.63
C GLY A 40 -10.77 1.06 -5.05
N LYS A 41 -11.84 1.46 -4.36
CA LYS A 41 -12.51 2.75 -4.55
C LYS A 41 -11.64 3.92 -4.08
N ALA A 42 -11.09 3.86 -2.87
CA ALA A 42 -10.30 4.93 -2.26
C ALA A 42 -8.99 5.20 -3.02
N ALA A 43 -8.33 4.15 -3.53
CA ALA A 43 -7.12 4.26 -4.34
C ALA A 43 -7.37 4.77 -5.76
N ALA A 44 -8.64 4.89 -6.18
CA ALA A 44 -9.07 5.37 -7.49
C ALA A 44 -8.40 4.63 -8.68
N VAL A 45 -8.07 3.34 -8.50
CA VAL A 45 -7.50 2.49 -9.56
C VAL A 45 -8.61 2.07 -10.51
N PRO A 46 -8.61 2.52 -11.79
CA PRO A 46 -9.76 2.34 -12.67
C PRO A 46 -10.04 0.88 -13.03
N ASN A 47 -8.98 0.08 -13.17
CA ASN A 47 -9.04 -1.31 -13.58
C ASN A 47 -8.00 -2.12 -12.83
N TRP A 48 -8.38 -3.33 -12.42
CA TRP A 48 -7.49 -4.30 -11.81
C TRP A 48 -7.24 -5.47 -12.77
N TYR A 49 -6.09 -6.11 -12.61
CA TYR A 49 -5.59 -7.12 -13.52
C TYR A 49 -4.93 -8.27 -12.77
N GLY A 50 -5.01 -9.47 -13.35
CA GLY A 50 -4.58 -10.71 -12.72
C GLY A 50 -3.13 -11.10 -12.99
N SER A 51 -2.50 -10.54 -14.03
CA SER A 51 -1.11 -10.86 -14.40
C SER A 51 -0.31 -9.59 -14.63
N ARG A 52 0.95 -9.60 -14.20
CA ARG A 52 1.95 -8.57 -14.55
C ARG A 52 2.71 -8.89 -15.84
N ASP A 53 2.58 -10.11 -16.37
CA ASP A 53 3.36 -10.59 -17.52
C ASP A 53 2.71 -10.19 -18.86
N ARG A 54 1.63 -9.41 -18.80
CA ARG A 54 0.87 -8.92 -19.94
C ARG A 54 0.50 -7.47 -19.68
N GLU A 55 0.52 -6.66 -20.73
CA GLU A 55 0.11 -5.27 -20.60
C GLU A 55 -1.41 -5.15 -20.39
N PRO A 56 -1.92 -4.11 -19.71
CA PRO A 56 -3.35 -3.91 -19.45
C PRO A 56 -4.26 -4.09 -20.68
N HIS A 57 -3.85 -3.60 -21.85
CA HIS A 57 -4.63 -3.69 -23.09
C HIS A 57 -4.69 -5.11 -23.69
N GLU A 58 -3.89 -6.04 -23.18
CA GLU A 58 -3.85 -7.43 -23.64
C GLU A 58 -4.70 -8.36 -22.77
N GLN A 59 -5.20 -7.89 -21.62
CA GLN A 59 -5.93 -8.71 -20.67
C GLN A 59 -7.28 -8.08 -20.29
N VAL A 60 -8.21 -8.93 -19.88
CA VAL A 60 -9.53 -8.50 -19.42
C VAL A 60 -9.41 -7.99 -17.98
N PRO A 61 -9.89 -6.77 -17.67
CA PRO A 61 -9.97 -6.30 -16.30
C PRO A 61 -10.75 -7.25 -15.41
N VAL A 62 -10.32 -7.38 -14.15
CA VAL A 62 -10.99 -8.16 -13.11
C VAL A 62 -11.51 -7.24 -12.03
N GLY A 63 -12.50 -7.67 -11.25
CA GLY A 63 -12.98 -6.89 -10.11
C GLY A 63 -11.98 -6.86 -8.97
N CYS A 64 -11.96 -5.77 -8.20
CA CYS A 64 -11.26 -5.68 -6.91
C CYS A 64 -12.01 -6.48 -5.83
N THR A 65 -11.94 -7.81 -5.92
CA THR A 65 -12.75 -8.73 -5.12
C THR A 65 -11.90 -9.83 -4.51
N LEU A 66 -12.43 -10.47 -3.46
CA LEU A 66 -11.78 -11.61 -2.83
C LEU A 66 -11.61 -12.80 -3.79
N ASP A 67 -12.56 -13.03 -4.69
CA ASP A 67 -12.47 -14.12 -5.68
C ASP A 67 -11.36 -13.87 -6.69
N SER A 68 -11.23 -12.63 -7.19
CA SER A 68 -10.09 -12.26 -8.03
C SER A 68 -8.78 -12.44 -7.28
N LEU A 69 -8.71 -11.99 -6.02
CA LEU A 69 -7.50 -12.10 -5.21
C LEU A 69 -7.12 -13.57 -4.97
N ARG A 70 -8.08 -14.45 -4.66
CA ARG A 70 -7.85 -15.89 -4.51
C ARG A 70 -7.30 -16.52 -5.78
N ARG A 71 -7.84 -16.11 -6.93
CA ARG A 71 -7.44 -16.62 -8.24
C ARG A 71 -6.04 -16.16 -8.65
N TYR A 72 -5.72 -14.89 -8.45
CA TYR A 72 -4.50 -14.26 -9.01
C TYR A 72 -3.40 -13.98 -7.98
N ARG A 73 -3.70 -14.22 -6.70
CA ARG A 73 -2.89 -13.96 -5.49
C ARG A 73 -2.58 -12.49 -5.23
N HIS A 74 -2.34 -11.71 -6.27
CA HIS A 74 -2.31 -10.25 -6.22
C HIS A 74 -3.23 -9.70 -7.31
N LEU A 75 -3.75 -8.51 -7.08
CA LEU A 75 -4.32 -7.69 -8.14
C LEU A 75 -3.28 -6.63 -8.51
N ARG A 76 -3.22 -6.28 -9.79
CA ARG A 76 -2.30 -5.28 -10.32
C ARG A 76 -3.11 -4.17 -10.97
N GLY A 77 -2.64 -2.94 -10.86
CA GLY A 77 -3.33 -1.78 -11.42
C GLY A 77 -2.34 -0.70 -11.82
N ILE A 78 -2.89 0.43 -12.23
CA ILE A 78 -2.14 1.68 -12.42
C ILE A 78 -2.77 2.70 -11.50
N ALA A 79 -1.98 3.20 -10.55
CA ALA A 79 -2.36 4.30 -9.68
C ALA A 79 -1.75 5.60 -10.20
N THR A 80 -2.43 6.72 -9.93
CA THR A 80 -1.90 8.06 -10.22
C THR A 80 -1.32 8.62 -8.93
N LEU A 81 0.00 8.86 -8.90
CA LEU A 81 0.66 9.50 -7.77
C LEU A 81 0.15 10.93 -7.56
N PRO A 82 0.36 11.55 -6.38
CA PRO A 82 -0.08 12.91 -6.10
C PRO A 82 0.42 13.96 -7.10
N ALA A 83 1.59 13.74 -7.71
CA ALA A 83 2.16 14.60 -8.76
C ALA A 83 1.53 14.38 -10.15
N GLY A 84 0.57 13.47 -10.30
CA GLY A 84 -0.08 13.11 -11.56
C GLY A 84 0.62 11.99 -12.34
N THR A 85 1.78 11.51 -11.88
CA THR A 85 2.54 10.46 -12.57
C THR A 85 1.88 9.08 -12.39
N PRO A 86 1.56 8.35 -13.47
CA PRO A 86 1.02 7.00 -13.35
C PRO A 86 2.12 6.00 -12.99
N VAL A 87 1.83 5.09 -12.07
CA VAL A 87 2.74 4.00 -11.67
C VAL A 87 1.97 2.69 -11.56
N VAL A 88 2.64 1.57 -11.87
CA VAL A 88 2.09 0.26 -11.53
C VAL A 88 1.90 0.16 -10.01
N CYS A 89 0.83 -0.49 -9.60
CA CYS A 89 0.54 -0.78 -8.20
C CYS A 89 0.01 -2.21 -8.07
N GLY A 90 -0.09 -2.69 -6.84
CA GLY A 90 -0.73 -3.95 -6.55
C GLY A 90 -1.47 -3.98 -5.23
N LEU A 91 -2.24 -5.05 -5.06
CA LEU A 91 -3.05 -5.32 -3.90
C LEU A 91 -2.95 -6.80 -3.55
N VAL A 92 -2.62 -7.09 -2.29
CA VAL A 92 -2.48 -8.45 -1.77
C VAL A 92 -3.13 -8.53 -0.39
N ALA A 93 -3.67 -9.70 -0.05
CA ALA A 93 -4.07 -10.01 1.31
C ALA A 93 -3.13 -11.07 1.88
N ILE A 94 -2.73 -10.86 3.12
CA ILE A 94 -1.84 -11.74 3.87
C ILE A 94 -2.66 -12.26 5.04
N ARG A 95 -2.85 -13.57 5.11
CA ARG A 95 -3.45 -14.23 6.27
C ARG A 95 -2.32 -14.89 7.05
N GLU A 96 -2.01 -14.34 8.20
CA GLU A 96 -0.96 -14.85 9.06
C GLU A 96 -1.38 -16.16 9.75
N GLU A 97 -0.39 -16.91 10.26
CA GLU A 97 -0.63 -18.10 11.08
C GLU A 97 -1.39 -17.79 12.38
N SER A 98 -1.20 -16.58 12.91
CA SER A 98 -1.96 -16.02 14.04
C SER A 98 -3.46 -15.88 13.76
N GLY A 99 -3.84 -15.93 12.48
CA GLY A 99 -5.20 -15.69 12.01
C GLY A 99 -5.50 -14.21 11.76
N ILE A 100 -4.53 -13.31 11.84
CA ILE A 100 -4.72 -11.89 11.47
C ILE A 100 -4.72 -11.74 9.94
N ASP A 101 -5.70 -10.98 9.43
CA ASP A 101 -5.75 -10.57 8.03
C ASP A 101 -5.11 -9.19 7.86
N TRP A 102 -4.12 -9.08 6.98
CA TRP A 102 -3.61 -7.84 6.44
C TRP A 102 -4.10 -7.63 5.01
N LEU A 103 -4.36 -6.36 4.66
CA LEU A 103 -4.56 -5.93 3.29
C LEU A 103 -3.49 -4.90 2.93
N ALA A 104 -2.63 -5.23 1.96
CA ALA A 104 -1.52 -4.39 1.54
C ALA A 104 -1.74 -3.86 0.12
N PHE A 105 -1.86 -2.54 0.00
CA PHE A 105 -1.79 -1.82 -1.27
C PHE A 105 -0.38 -1.31 -1.46
N HIS A 106 0.27 -1.72 -2.55
CA HIS A 106 1.69 -1.50 -2.74
C HIS A 106 2.05 -0.82 -4.05
N LEU A 107 3.09 -0.01 -4.00
CA LEU A 107 3.78 0.63 -5.10
C LEU A 107 5.18 -0.01 -5.18
N PRO A 108 5.50 -0.74 -6.25
CA PRO A 108 6.84 -1.28 -6.44
C PRO A 108 7.90 -0.18 -6.46
N LEU A 109 9.02 -0.37 -5.74
CA LEU A 109 10.09 0.63 -5.68
C LEU A 109 10.71 0.92 -7.06
N GLY A 110 10.87 -0.09 -7.92
CA GLY A 110 11.37 0.12 -9.27
C GLY A 110 10.49 1.08 -10.09
N ALA A 111 9.17 0.93 -10.02
CA ALA A 111 8.22 1.84 -10.65
C ALA A 111 8.25 3.25 -10.04
N LEU A 112 8.38 3.34 -8.71
CA LEU A 112 8.53 4.62 -8.01
C LEU A 112 9.83 5.34 -8.39
N GLY A 113 10.96 4.63 -8.47
CA GLY A 113 12.24 5.17 -8.94
C GLY A 113 12.21 5.62 -10.39
N SER A 114 11.47 4.91 -11.25
CA SER A 114 11.23 5.37 -12.61
C SER A 114 10.35 6.64 -12.67
N ALA A 115 9.49 6.88 -11.68
CA ALA A 115 8.58 8.02 -11.64
C ALA A 115 9.17 9.24 -10.93
N ASP A 116 10.02 9.03 -9.94
CA ASP A 116 10.68 10.06 -9.13
C ASP A 116 12.14 9.65 -8.86
N PRO A 117 13.13 10.27 -9.53
CA PRO A 117 14.54 9.94 -9.37
C PRO A 117 15.10 10.17 -7.95
N ARG A 118 14.35 10.83 -7.07
CA ARG A 118 14.73 10.98 -5.64
C ARG A 118 14.54 9.68 -4.87
N VAL A 119 13.75 8.75 -5.39
CA VAL A 119 13.60 7.40 -4.83
C VAL A 119 14.90 6.64 -5.11
N GLY A 120 15.75 6.55 -4.09
CA GLY A 120 17.01 5.80 -4.13
C GLY A 120 16.84 4.29 -3.96
N GLY A 121 17.95 3.57 -3.92
CA GLY A 121 17.98 2.15 -3.56
C GLY A 121 17.76 1.95 -2.06
N PHE A 122 17.17 0.81 -1.68
CA PHE A 122 17.06 0.40 -0.27
C PHE A 122 18.30 -0.39 0.18
N PRO A 123 18.77 -0.26 1.44
CA PRO A 123 18.31 0.68 2.47
C PRO A 123 18.51 2.13 2.05
N PHE A 124 17.52 2.99 2.32
CA PHE A 124 17.71 4.42 2.10
C PHE A 124 18.92 4.85 2.93
N GLU A 125 19.90 5.49 2.29
CA GLU A 125 21.14 5.87 2.97
C GLU A 125 20.81 6.74 4.18
N ASP A 126 21.09 6.23 5.39
CA ASP A 126 20.99 6.99 6.62
C ASP A 126 22.29 7.78 6.81
N ASP A 127 22.41 8.88 6.07
CA ASP A 127 23.44 9.89 6.28
C ASP A 127 23.07 10.86 7.44
N GLY A 128 22.00 10.55 8.18
CA GLY A 128 21.44 11.40 9.23
C GLY A 128 20.66 12.62 8.70
N THR A 129 20.53 12.80 7.37
CA THR A 129 19.81 13.93 6.76
C THR A 129 18.35 13.62 6.44
N PHE A 130 17.95 12.34 6.50
CA PHE A 130 16.60 11.84 6.22
C PHE A 130 15.99 12.40 4.92
N THR A 131 16.82 12.62 3.90
CA THR A 131 16.42 13.22 2.61
C THR A 131 15.36 12.42 1.88
N HIS A 132 15.27 11.11 2.12
CA HIS A 132 14.19 10.24 1.61
C HIS A 132 12.80 10.67 2.09
N LEU A 133 12.66 11.34 3.24
CA LEU A 133 11.36 11.85 3.70
C LEU A 133 10.76 12.86 2.71
N ALA A 134 11.58 13.59 1.94
CA ALA A 134 11.11 14.61 1.01
C ALA A 134 10.33 14.03 -0.20
N TRP A 135 10.66 12.81 -0.65
CA TRP A 135 9.88 12.13 -1.69
C TRP A 135 8.75 11.28 -1.07
N ARG A 136 8.96 10.73 0.14
CA ARG A 136 7.96 9.91 0.84
C ARG A 136 6.74 10.72 1.25
N GLN A 137 6.92 11.91 1.84
CA GLN A 137 5.83 12.64 2.48
C GLN A 137 4.59 12.86 1.59
N PRO A 138 4.70 13.27 0.31
CA PRO A 138 3.53 13.35 -0.57
C PRO A 138 2.82 12.00 -0.77
N ILE A 139 3.59 10.92 -0.95
CA ILE A 139 3.06 9.56 -1.11
C ILE A 139 2.42 9.09 0.20
N ASP A 140 3.07 9.33 1.34
CA ASP A 140 2.56 8.93 2.65
C ASP A 140 1.25 9.63 2.98
N ASN A 141 1.15 10.93 2.70
CA ASN A 141 -0.09 11.67 2.91
C ASN A 141 -1.23 11.10 2.05
N TRP A 142 -0.93 10.75 0.80
CA TRP A 142 -1.91 10.14 -0.10
C TRP A 142 -2.32 8.73 0.34
N LEU A 143 -1.37 7.89 0.75
CA LEU A 143 -1.65 6.57 1.32
C LEU A 143 -2.43 6.69 2.65
N ALA A 144 -2.13 7.71 3.46
CA ALA A 144 -2.88 8.02 4.66
C ALA A 144 -4.34 8.36 4.33
N ASP A 145 -4.59 9.20 3.31
CA ASP A 145 -5.93 9.54 2.85
C ASP A 145 -6.71 8.33 2.32
N ILE A 146 -6.05 7.41 1.63
CA ILE A 146 -6.66 6.12 1.25
C ILE A 146 -7.04 5.35 2.52
N GLY A 147 -6.12 5.22 3.48
CA GLY A 147 -6.38 4.56 4.75
C GLY A 147 -7.57 5.17 5.50
N ARG A 148 -7.68 6.51 5.56
CA ARG A 148 -8.83 7.19 6.18
C ARG A 148 -10.16 6.81 5.55
N GLN A 149 -10.21 6.78 4.22
CA GLN A 149 -11.42 6.40 3.49
C GLN A 149 -11.79 4.93 3.74
N VAL A 150 -10.81 4.02 3.76
CA VAL A 150 -11.06 2.62 4.09
C VAL A 150 -11.54 2.47 5.53
N PHE A 151 -10.94 3.20 6.48
CA PHE A 151 -11.36 3.17 7.88
C PHE A 151 -12.82 3.59 8.04
N ALA A 152 -13.23 4.67 7.39
CA ALA A 152 -14.61 5.16 7.45
C ALA A 152 -15.65 4.14 6.93
N ASP A 153 -15.28 3.33 5.93
CA ASP A 153 -16.19 2.37 5.31
C ASP A 153 -16.24 1.01 6.05
N VAL A 154 -15.10 0.52 6.58
CA VAL A 154 -15.00 -0.85 7.12
C VAL A 154 -14.34 -0.99 8.48
N GLY A 155 -13.60 0.04 8.92
CA GLY A 155 -12.73 0.00 10.09
C GLY A 155 -11.56 -0.99 9.96
N TYR A 156 -10.48 -0.73 10.68
CA TYR A 156 -9.33 -1.64 10.83
C TYR A 156 -8.59 -1.33 12.15
N SER A 157 -7.74 -2.23 12.61
CA SER A 157 -7.08 -2.13 13.91
C SER A 157 -5.84 -1.22 13.87
N LEU A 158 -5.09 -1.27 12.77
CA LEU A 158 -3.89 -0.48 12.54
C LEU A 158 -3.65 -0.31 11.03
N GLY A 159 -3.12 0.83 10.62
CA GLY A 159 -2.55 1.01 9.29
C GLY A 159 -1.10 1.44 9.38
N LEU A 160 -0.25 0.90 8.51
CA LEU A 160 1.17 1.22 8.41
C LEU A 160 1.50 1.69 7.00
N ILE A 161 2.40 2.68 6.90
CA ILE A 161 2.83 3.25 5.62
C ILE A 161 4.35 3.23 5.53
N GLY A 162 4.90 2.46 4.60
CA GLY A 162 6.35 2.36 4.46
C GLY A 162 6.78 1.23 3.56
N LEU A 163 8.08 0.93 3.57
CA LEU A 163 8.60 -0.22 2.85
C LEU A 163 8.24 -1.50 3.59
N GLU A 164 7.55 -2.43 2.91
CA GLU A 164 7.23 -3.78 3.42
C GLU A 164 6.67 -3.74 4.86
N ALA A 165 5.74 -2.82 5.11
CA ALA A 165 5.26 -2.44 6.43
C ALA A 165 4.35 -3.48 7.12
N SER A 166 3.78 -4.42 6.38
CA SER A 166 2.89 -5.47 6.90
C SER A 166 3.63 -6.33 7.93
N GLY A 167 3.12 -6.40 9.16
CA GLY A 167 3.75 -7.17 10.24
C GLY A 167 4.94 -6.49 10.94
N GLU A 168 5.31 -5.26 10.56
CA GLU A 168 6.36 -4.47 11.26
C GLU A 168 5.92 -4.03 12.67
N ALA A 169 4.61 -3.82 12.86
CA ALA A 169 3.99 -3.54 14.14
C ALA A 169 2.54 -4.03 14.11
N TYR A 170 1.97 -4.31 15.28
CA TYR A 170 0.57 -4.71 15.43
C TYR A 170 -0.19 -3.67 16.24
N ALA A 171 -1.51 -3.65 16.11
CA ALA A 171 -2.39 -2.76 16.86
C ALA A 171 -2.18 -2.87 18.38
N THR A 172 -1.82 -4.07 18.86
CA THR A 172 -1.49 -4.34 20.27
C THR A 172 -0.21 -3.64 20.75
N ASP A 173 0.68 -3.25 19.84
CA ASP A 173 1.97 -2.65 20.18
C ASP A 173 1.87 -1.12 20.34
N VAL A 174 0.77 -0.51 19.91
CA VAL A 174 0.61 0.95 19.82
C VAL A 174 -0.60 1.48 20.60
N THR A 175 -1.03 0.76 21.63
CA THR A 175 -2.16 1.15 22.49
C THR A 175 -1.97 2.51 23.15
N ASP A 176 -0.72 2.87 23.46
CA ASP A 176 -0.34 4.16 24.05
C ASP A 176 0.15 5.17 23.01
N GLY A 177 -0.08 4.88 21.72
CA GLY A 177 0.44 5.62 20.58
C GLY A 177 1.69 4.97 19.96
N PRO A 178 2.18 5.51 18.83
CA PRO A 178 3.31 4.93 18.13
C PRO A 178 4.63 5.35 18.79
N PRO A 179 5.76 4.66 18.50
CA PRO A 179 7.05 5.03 19.06
C PRO A 179 7.48 6.46 18.67
N GLY A 180 8.37 7.06 19.49
CA GLY A 180 8.89 8.41 19.26
C GLY A 180 9.70 8.53 17.96
N HIS A 181 10.44 7.48 17.60
CA HIS A 181 11.17 7.36 16.33
C HIS A 181 10.52 6.29 15.45
N ARG A 182 10.13 6.66 14.23
CA ARG A 182 9.30 5.82 13.36
C ARG A 182 9.89 5.69 11.97
N GLY A 183 10.23 4.47 11.55
CA GLY A 183 10.65 4.19 10.16
C GLY A 183 9.48 4.12 9.18
N VAL A 184 8.27 3.91 9.69
CA VAL A 184 7.01 3.87 8.93
C VAL A 184 6.02 4.89 9.47
N GLY A 185 5.08 5.34 8.65
CA GLY A 185 3.90 6.09 9.10
C GLY A 185 2.89 5.16 9.76
N TYR A 186 2.11 5.69 10.70
CA TYR A 186 1.08 4.95 11.44
C TYR A 186 -0.29 5.62 11.26
N LEU A 187 -1.31 4.82 11.06
CA LEU A 187 -2.73 5.20 11.06
C LEU A 187 -3.37 4.47 12.24
N ILE A 188 -3.59 5.19 13.34
CA ILE A 188 -4.10 4.61 14.58
C ILE A 188 -5.53 5.10 14.79
N PRO A 189 -6.51 4.18 14.92
CA PRO A 189 -7.86 4.52 15.32
C PRO A 189 -7.89 5.22 16.69
N THR A 190 -8.60 6.34 16.79
CA THR A 190 -8.89 7.06 18.04
C THR A 190 -10.36 7.43 18.05
N ASP A 191 -11.13 6.86 18.98
CA ASP A 191 -12.59 6.94 19.03
C ASP A 191 -13.21 6.45 17.68
N ASP A 192 -13.74 7.37 16.87
CA ASP A 192 -14.32 7.11 15.54
C ASP A 192 -13.50 7.72 14.39
N GLU A 193 -12.35 8.30 14.68
CA GLU A 193 -11.45 8.88 13.69
C GLU A 193 -10.16 8.08 13.58
N ILE A 194 -9.41 8.32 12.51
CA ILE A 194 -8.08 7.75 12.36
C ILE A 194 -7.02 8.83 12.29
N ARG A 195 -6.07 8.74 13.22
CA ARG A 195 -4.97 9.69 13.32
C ARG A 195 -3.75 9.17 12.56
N TYR A 196 -3.25 10.01 11.67
CA TYR A 196 -2.00 9.75 10.96
C TYR A 196 -0.81 10.32 11.74
N TRP A 197 0.21 9.48 11.94
CA TRP A 197 1.48 9.81 12.54
C TRP A 197 2.59 9.53 11.52
N PRO A 198 3.25 10.55 10.95
CA PRO A 198 4.21 10.35 9.88
C PRO A 198 5.47 9.64 10.38
N ALA A 199 6.17 8.98 9.45
CA ALA A 199 7.53 8.51 9.67
C ALA A 199 8.44 9.69 10.06
N THR A 200 9.45 9.41 10.88
CA THR A 200 10.43 10.39 11.36
C THR A 200 11.86 10.02 11.00
N ARG A 201 12.05 8.86 10.37
CA ARG A 201 13.34 8.35 9.89
C ARG A 201 13.14 7.41 8.71
#